data_AF-A0A3D1N5E6-F1
#
_entry.id   AF-A0A3D1N5E6-F1
#
_cell.length_a   1.000
_cell.length_b   1.000
_cell.length_c   1.000
_cell.angle_alpha   90.00
_cell.angle_beta   90.00
_cell.angle_gamma   90.00
#
_symmetry.space_group_name_H-M   'P 1'
#
loop_
_entity.id
_entity.type
_entity.pdbx_description
1 polymer ?
#
loop_
_entity_poly.entity_id
_entity_poly.type
_entity_poly.pdbx_seq_one_letter_code
_entity_poly.pdbx_strand_id
1 'polypeptide(L)'
;MESAKFEIYAPVRNTINGALGVVVKTAGENITIQPVAGERITFRAQYLAPASETGSAALAALMERLKLEEENRNKPKASEDPALIRAAFEKFLRHISVRYPKAGEAFREFWSEIMAVTGDSPGQTWEMRPNSVKYPCPIIKIYSKNKWVYLLYLQAGWDLRMEIKKEFLPAGAETLFPIDNAMYGMGRAVELTYARFPPESRKKYLDCLKTIYAAAVKI
;
A
#
# COMPACT_ATOMS: atom_id res chain seq x y z
N MET A 1 -14.49 8.54 36.06
CA MET A 1 -15.52 7.99 35.16
C MET A 1 -14.85 6.94 34.31
N GLU A 2 -15.28 5.68 34.42
CA GLU A 2 -14.81 4.62 33.51
C GLU A 2 -15.25 4.97 32.09
N SER A 3 -14.31 5.06 31.16
CA SER A 3 -14.62 5.21 29.75
C SER A 3 -15.37 3.97 29.27
N ALA A 4 -16.61 4.13 28.80
CA ALA A 4 -17.35 3.03 28.19
C ALA A 4 -16.50 2.40 27.08
N LYS A 5 -16.17 1.11 27.23
CA LYS A 5 -15.44 0.36 26.21
C LYS A 5 -16.43 -0.03 25.12
N PHE A 6 -16.30 0.61 23.96
CA PHE A 6 -17.04 0.24 22.76
C PHE A 6 -16.32 -0.88 22.02
N GLU A 7 -17.06 -1.91 21.61
CA GLU A 7 -16.53 -3.01 20.79
C GLU A 7 -16.67 -2.68 19.30
N ILE A 8 -15.78 -3.23 18.46
CA ILE A 8 -15.91 -3.11 17.01
C ILE A 8 -17.18 -3.85 16.58
N TYR A 9 -17.95 -3.23 15.70
CA TYR A 9 -19.29 -3.61 15.26
C TYR A 9 -20.41 -3.39 16.27
N ALA A 10 -20.15 -2.77 17.43
CA ALA A 10 -21.23 -2.37 18.33
C ALA A 10 -22.10 -1.27 17.69
N PRO A 11 -23.43 -1.36 17.78
CA PRO A 11 -24.32 -0.30 17.36
C PRO A 11 -24.34 0.81 18.42
N VAL A 12 -24.12 2.04 17.97
CA VAL A 12 -24.02 3.22 18.85
C VAL A 12 -24.88 4.36 18.33
N ARG A 13 -25.28 5.22 19.27
CA ARG A 13 -25.98 6.47 19.03
C ARG A 13 -25.12 7.63 19.54
N ASN A 14 -25.02 8.69 18.75
CA ASN A 14 -24.47 9.95 19.18
C ASN A 14 -25.42 10.64 20.16
N THR A 15 -24.92 11.02 21.33
CA THR A 15 -25.74 11.61 22.41
C THR A 15 -26.11 13.07 22.15
N ILE A 16 -25.39 13.77 21.27
CA ILE A 16 -25.63 15.18 20.90
C ILE A 16 -26.75 15.30 19.86
N ASN A 17 -26.64 14.58 18.74
CA ASN A 17 -27.56 14.74 17.60
C ASN A 17 -28.45 13.52 17.31
N GLY A 18 -28.31 12.44 18.09
CA GLY A 18 -29.10 11.22 17.92
C GLY A 18 -28.72 10.35 16.73
N ALA A 19 -27.66 10.69 15.99
CA ALA A 19 -27.24 9.92 14.82
C ALA A 19 -26.82 8.49 15.21
N LEU A 20 -27.22 7.51 14.38
CA LEU A 20 -26.89 6.10 14.56
C LEU A 20 -25.68 5.71 13.71
N GLY A 21 -24.87 4.80 14.23
CA GLY A 21 -23.76 4.23 13.48
C GLY A 21 -23.19 2.97 14.13
N VAL A 22 -22.31 2.30 13.41
CA VAL A 22 -21.63 1.09 13.84
C VAL A 22 -20.16 1.40 14.11
N VAL A 23 -19.63 0.97 15.26
CA VAL A 23 -18.22 1.18 15.60
C VAL A 23 -17.32 0.40 14.63
N VAL A 24 -16.35 1.06 14.01
CA VAL A 24 -15.40 0.42 13.07
C VAL A 24 -13.95 0.50 13.53
N LYS A 25 -13.63 1.38 14.49
CA LYS A 25 -12.29 1.50 15.07
C LYS A 25 -12.37 2.14 16.45
N THR A 26 -11.52 1.66 17.36
CA THR A 26 -11.30 2.27 18.66
C THR A 26 -9.82 2.65 18.81
N ALA A 27 -9.55 3.85 19.32
CA ALA A 27 -8.20 4.37 19.55
C ALA A 27 -8.20 5.26 20.80
N GLY A 28 -8.03 4.64 21.97
CA GLY A 28 -8.21 5.32 23.26
C GLY A 28 -9.63 5.83 23.42
N GLU A 29 -9.79 7.13 23.69
CA GLU A 29 -11.11 7.77 23.78
C GLU A 29 -11.76 8.07 22.42
N ASN A 30 -11.02 7.91 21.31
CA ASN A 30 -11.54 8.20 19.98
C ASN A 30 -12.16 6.95 19.36
N ILE A 31 -13.45 7.06 19.02
CA ILE A 31 -14.26 5.99 18.46
C ILE A 31 -14.70 6.41 17.05
N THR A 32 -14.27 5.66 16.04
CA THR A 32 -14.72 5.87 14.67
C THR A 32 -15.96 5.02 14.41
N ILE A 33 -17.02 5.66 13.92
CA ILE A 33 -18.28 5.01 13.56
C ILE A 33 -18.54 5.14 12.06
N GLN A 34 -19.20 4.14 11.49
CA GLN A 34 -19.78 4.17 10.15
C GLN A 34 -21.29 4.44 10.29
N PRO A 35 -21.80 5.60 9.83
CA PRO A 35 -23.24 5.84 9.76
C PRO A 35 -23.87 5.02 8.62
N VAL A 36 -25.21 4.91 8.64
CA VAL A 36 -26.00 4.25 7.57
C VAL A 36 -25.73 4.90 6.22
N ALA A 37 -25.63 6.23 6.19
CA ALA A 37 -25.29 7.01 5.02
C ALA A 37 -24.16 7.99 5.37
N GLY A 38 -23.17 8.11 4.48
CA GLY A 38 -22.05 9.02 4.61
C GLY A 38 -20.72 8.35 4.97
N GLU A 39 -19.72 9.19 5.18
CA GLU A 39 -18.35 8.77 5.48
C GLU A 39 -18.18 8.39 6.96
N ARG A 40 -17.03 7.77 7.27
CA ARG A 40 -16.66 7.43 8.65
C ARG A 40 -16.39 8.68 9.45
N ILE A 41 -16.93 8.76 10.66
CA ILE A 41 -16.80 9.91 11.54
C ILE A 41 -16.21 9.45 12.87
N THR A 42 -15.31 10.24 13.45
CA THR A 42 -14.70 9.94 14.75
C THR A 42 -15.27 10.84 15.83
N PHE A 43 -15.72 10.24 16.92
CA PHE A 43 -16.23 10.92 18.11
C PHE A 43 -15.40 10.54 19.34
N ARG A 44 -15.40 11.39 20.36
CA ARG A 44 -14.96 10.95 21.69
C ARG A 44 -16.01 10.02 22.30
N ALA A 45 -15.56 9.02 23.05
CA ALA A 45 -16.41 8.00 23.69
C ALA A 45 -17.55 8.60 24.53
N GLN A 46 -17.30 9.73 25.21
CA GLN A 46 -18.32 10.44 26.01
C GLN A 46 -19.53 10.95 25.22
N TYR A 47 -19.41 11.07 23.89
CA TYR A 47 -20.50 11.52 23.00
C TYR A 47 -21.24 10.35 22.35
N LEU A 48 -20.93 9.13 22.75
CA LEU A 48 -21.56 7.92 22.25
C LEU A 48 -22.24 7.18 23.41
N ALA A 49 -23.35 6.55 23.08
CA ALA A 49 -24.03 5.58 23.93
C ALA A 49 -24.41 4.37 23.08
N PRO A 50 -24.63 3.19 23.69
CA PRO A 50 -25.24 2.06 22.99
C PRO A 50 -26.55 2.47 22.30
N ALA A 51 -26.79 1.99 21.08
CA ALA A 51 -28.07 2.22 20.42
C ALA A 51 -29.20 1.50 21.16
N SER A 52 -30.43 2.03 21.07
CA SER A 52 -31.62 1.31 21.53
C SER A 52 -31.82 0.02 20.72
N GLU A 53 -32.71 -0.86 21.16
CA GLU A 53 -33.07 -2.08 20.40
C GLU A 53 -33.55 -1.73 18.98
N THR A 54 -34.40 -0.71 18.86
CA THR A 54 -34.89 -0.19 17.58
C THR A 54 -33.77 0.38 16.71
N GLY A 55 -32.82 1.12 17.30
CA GLY A 55 -31.65 1.64 16.58
C GLY A 55 -30.68 0.53 16.16
N SER A 56 -30.53 -0.50 16.99
CA SER A 56 -29.70 -1.67 16.69
C SER A 56 -30.27 -2.49 15.54
N ALA A 57 -31.59 -2.68 15.50
CA ALA A 57 -32.28 -3.34 14.39
C ALA A 57 -32.08 -2.58 13.06
N ALA A 58 -32.15 -1.24 13.08
CA ALA A 58 -31.89 -0.42 11.90
C ALA A 58 -30.44 -0.51 11.38
N LEU A 59 -29.49 -0.89 12.25
CA LEU A 59 -28.08 -1.04 11.91
C LEU A 59 -27.69 -2.48 11.55
N ALA A 60 -28.60 -3.46 11.67
CA ALA A 60 -28.30 -4.89 11.47
C ALA A 60 -27.62 -5.19 10.12
N ALA A 61 -28.22 -4.72 9.02
CA ALA A 61 -27.67 -4.93 7.67
C ALA A 61 -26.30 -4.26 7.49
N LEU A 62 -26.08 -3.10 8.13
CA LEU A 62 -24.78 -2.43 8.09
C LEU A 62 -23.71 -3.22 8.87
N MET A 63 -24.06 -3.75 10.04
CA MET A 63 -23.16 -4.59 10.84
C MET A 63 -22.76 -5.86 10.07
N GLU A 64 -23.72 -6.55 9.45
CA GLU A 64 -23.43 -7.74 8.64
C GLU A 64 -22.52 -7.41 7.46
N ARG A 65 -22.82 -6.33 6.72
CA ARG A 65 -21.97 -5.88 5.61
C ARG A 65 -20.54 -5.58 6.07
N LEU A 66 -20.38 -4.86 7.18
CA LEU A 66 -19.07 -4.49 7.71
C LEU A 66 -18.27 -5.70 8.20
N LYS A 67 -18.94 -6.69 8.81
CA LYS A 67 -18.32 -7.97 9.17
C LYS A 67 -17.87 -8.74 7.93
N LEU A 68 -18.72 -8.82 6.91
CA LEU A 68 -18.41 -9.50 5.65
C LEU A 68 -17.27 -8.81 4.89
N GLU A 69 -17.23 -7.47 4.86
CA GLU A 69 -16.13 -6.70 4.27
C GLU A 69 -14.80 -6.96 4.97
N GLU A 70 -14.81 -7.09 6.30
CA GLU A 70 -13.61 -7.41 7.09
C GLU A 70 -13.17 -8.86 6.90
N GLU A 71 -14.11 -9.82 6.88
CA GLU A 71 -13.83 -11.21 6.53
C GLU A 71 -13.22 -11.32 5.13
N ASN A 72 -13.78 -10.62 4.15
CA ASN A 72 -13.25 -10.61 2.78
C ASN A 72 -11.89 -9.91 2.67
N ARG A 73 -11.61 -8.90 3.51
CA ARG A 73 -10.29 -8.28 3.59
C ARG A 73 -9.25 -9.24 4.20
N ASN A 74 -9.68 -10.04 5.18
CA ASN A 74 -8.83 -10.99 5.89
C ASN A 74 -8.70 -12.34 5.16
N LYS A 75 -9.57 -12.62 4.17
CA LYS A 75 -9.39 -13.77 3.28
C LYS A 75 -8.05 -13.63 2.54
N PRO A 76 -7.24 -14.70 2.47
CA PRO A 76 -6.08 -14.74 1.60
C PRO A 76 -6.54 -14.45 0.19
N LYS A 77 -6.12 -13.31 -0.37
CA LYS A 77 -6.31 -13.08 -1.80
C LYS A 77 -5.52 -14.16 -2.52
N ALA A 78 -6.18 -14.90 -3.40
CA ALA A 78 -5.47 -15.79 -4.31
C ALA A 78 -4.36 -14.97 -4.98
N SER A 79 -3.13 -15.50 -4.99
CA SER A 79 -2.06 -14.87 -5.75
C SER A 79 -2.54 -14.77 -7.19
N GLU A 80 -2.49 -13.55 -7.76
CA GLU A 80 -2.78 -13.38 -9.18
C GLU A 80 -1.88 -14.30 -10.01
N ASP A 81 -2.43 -14.85 -11.09
CA ASP A 81 -1.70 -15.71 -12.01
C ASP A 81 -0.43 -14.96 -12.50
N PRO A 82 0.78 -15.53 -12.30
CA PRO A 82 2.02 -14.91 -12.76
C PRO A 82 2.02 -14.51 -14.23
N ALA A 83 1.29 -15.25 -15.10
CA ALA A 83 1.15 -14.91 -16.50
C ALA A 83 0.36 -13.61 -16.72
N LEU A 84 -0.70 -13.38 -15.93
CA LEU A 84 -1.48 -12.14 -15.98
C LEU A 84 -0.67 -10.94 -15.47
N ILE A 85 0.13 -11.14 -14.42
CA ILE A 85 1.04 -10.10 -13.90
C ILE A 85 2.06 -9.70 -14.98
N ARG A 86 2.68 -10.69 -15.65
CA ARG A 86 3.60 -10.41 -16.77
C ARG A 86 2.90 -9.69 -17.92
N ALA A 87 1.69 -10.12 -18.31
CA ALA A 87 0.93 -9.45 -19.36
C ALA A 87 0.61 -7.98 -19.02
N ALA A 88 0.26 -7.69 -17.76
CA ALA A 88 0.04 -6.33 -17.28
C ALA A 88 1.34 -5.49 -17.30
N PHE A 89 2.47 -6.09 -16.93
CA PHE A 89 3.78 -5.46 -17.01
C PHE A 89 4.19 -5.15 -18.46
N GLU A 90 4.00 -6.08 -19.40
CA GLU A 90 4.28 -5.84 -20.82
C GLU A 90 3.41 -4.71 -21.40
N LYS A 91 2.14 -4.62 -20.99
CA LYS A 91 1.27 -3.49 -21.35
C LYS A 91 1.82 -2.17 -20.82
N PHE A 92 2.30 -2.15 -19.58
CA PHE A 92 2.95 -0.99 -18.97
C PHE A 92 4.21 -0.59 -19.74
N LEU A 93 5.11 -1.54 -20.03
CA LEU A 93 6.31 -1.30 -20.84
C LEU A 93 5.95 -0.72 -22.21
N ARG A 94 5.02 -1.36 -22.92
CA ARG A 94 4.56 -0.90 -24.23
C ARG A 94 4.04 0.53 -24.18
N HIS A 95 3.29 0.91 -23.14
CA HIS A 95 2.78 2.28 -23.00
C HIS A 95 3.91 3.30 -22.93
N ILE A 96 4.95 3.02 -22.14
CA ILE A 96 6.11 3.90 -22.00
C ILE A 96 6.91 3.92 -23.29
N SER A 97 7.21 2.76 -23.88
CA SER A 97 8.01 2.66 -25.11
C SER A 97 7.37 3.33 -26.31
N VAL A 98 6.03 3.33 -26.43
CA VAL A 98 5.33 4.03 -27.52
C VAL A 98 5.46 5.55 -27.37
N ARG A 99 5.33 6.06 -26.15
CA ARG A 99 5.34 7.51 -25.90
C ARG A 99 6.77 8.07 -25.81
N TYR A 100 7.69 7.29 -25.23
CA TYR A 100 9.06 7.64 -24.91
C TYR A 100 9.99 6.44 -25.17
N PRO A 101 10.39 6.17 -26.43
CA PRO A 101 11.11 4.94 -26.80
C PRO A 101 12.39 4.69 -26.00
N LYS A 102 13.26 5.71 -25.88
CA LYS A 102 14.53 5.62 -25.13
C LYS A 102 14.31 5.37 -23.63
N ALA A 103 13.27 5.97 -23.05
CA ALA A 103 12.90 5.76 -21.66
C ALA A 103 12.40 4.33 -21.43
N GLY A 104 11.59 3.80 -22.35
CA GLY A 104 11.10 2.43 -22.27
C GLY A 104 12.23 1.40 -22.37
N GLU A 105 13.23 1.63 -23.22
CA GLU A 105 14.42 0.78 -23.32
C GLU A 105 15.27 0.84 -22.05
N ALA A 106 15.61 2.05 -21.57
CA ALA A 106 16.38 2.22 -20.34
C ALA A 106 15.67 1.62 -19.12
N PHE A 107 14.35 1.75 -19.03
CA PHE A 107 13.55 1.11 -18.00
C PHE A 107 13.59 -0.42 -18.10
N ARG A 108 13.45 -0.99 -19.29
CA ARG A 108 13.52 -2.44 -19.50
C ARG A 108 14.87 -3.02 -19.07
N GLU A 109 15.97 -2.36 -19.44
CA GLU A 109 17.32 -2.75 -19.01
C GLU A 109 17.44 -2.73 -17.49
N PHE A 110 17.06 -1.61 -16.87
CA PHE A 110 17.15 -1.47 -15.42
C PHE A 110 16.23 -2.45 -14.68
N TRP A 111 15.04 -2.73 -15.22
CA TRP A 111 14.15 -3.75 -14.69
C TRP A 111 14.80 -5.14 -14.71
N SER A 112 15.45 -5.52 -15.80
CA SER A 112 16.21 -6.77 -15.89
C SER A 112 17.31 -6.84 -14.82
N GLU A 113 18.05 -5.74 -14.63
CA GLU A 113 19.07 -5.64 -13.58
C GLU A 113 18.48 -5.78 -12.17
N ILE A 114 17.30 -5.21 -11.90
CA ILE A 114 16.59 -5.38 -10.63
C ILE A 114 16.14 -6.83 -10.43
N MET A 115 15.60 -7.47 -11.47
CA MET A 115 15.16 -8.88 -11.39
C MET A 115 16.33 -9.82 -11.10
N ALA A 116 17.53 -9.53 -11.60
CA ALA A 116 18.73 -10.28 -11.28
C ALA A 116 19.12 -10.18 -9.78
N VAL A 117 18.78 -9.07 -9.11
CA VAL A 117 19.05 -8.86 -7.68
C VAL A 117 17.95 -9.43 -6.79
N THR A 118 16.70 -9.27 -7.20
CA THR A 118 15.51 -9.49 -6.35
C THR A 118 14.79 -10.81 -6.63
N GLY A 119 15.16 -11.47 -7.73
CA GLY A 119 14.50 -12.67 -8.27
C GLY A 119 13.33 -12.31 -9.19
N ASP A 120 13.19 -13.02 -10.31
CA ASP A 120 12.06 -12.88 -11.23
C ASP A 120 10.95 -13.90 -10.90
N SER A 121 10.12 -13.57 -9.91
CA SER A 121 8.98 -14.40 -9.50
C SER A 121 7.73 -13.51 -9.38
N PRO A 122 6.99 -13.28 -10.49
CA PRO A 122 5.78 -12.47 -10.48
C PRO A 122 4.75 -13.04 -9.50
N GLY A 123 4.13 -12.16 -8.71
CA GLY A 123 3.23 -12.53 -7.61
C GLY A 123 3.95 -12.81 -6.29
N GLN A 124 5.28 -12.99 -6.30
CA GLN A 124 6.07 -13.27 -5.10
C GLN A 124 7.12 -12.19 -4.82
N THR A 125 8.11 -11.99 -5.69
CA THR A 125 9.18 -10.99 -5.51
C THR A 125 8.82 -9.65 -6.13
N TRP A 126 7.85 -9.64 -7.04
CA TRP A 126 7.32 -8.42 -7.64
C TRP A 126 5.88 -8.63 -8.11
N GLU A 127 5.14 -7.54 -8.32
CA GLU A 127 3.81 -7.57 -8.95
C GLU A 127 3.50 -6.23 -9.61
N MET A 128 2.36 -6.14 -10.29
CA MET A 128 1.84 -4.85 -10.78
C MET A 128 0.88 -4.26 -9.74
N ARG A 129 1.00 -2.96 -9.50
CA ARG A 129 0.01 -2.22 -8.72
C ARG A 129 -1.38 -2.42 -9.35
N PRO A 130 -2.42 -2.76 -8.57
CA PRO A 130 -3.73 -3.08 -9.11
C PRO A 130 -4.27 -1.99 -10.04
N ASN A 131 -4.94 -2.40 -11.12
CA ASN A 131 -5.53 -1.50 -12.13
C ASN A 131 -6.61 -0.55 -11.57
N SER A 132 -7.12 -0.80 -10.35
CA SER A 132 -8.03 0.12 -9.65
C SER A 132 -7.35 1.40 -9.17
N VAL A 133 -6.02 1.50 -9.28
CA VAL A 133 -5.25 2.67 -8.87
C VAL A 133 -4.92 3.54 -10.08
N LYS A 134 -5.03 4.87 -9.91
CA LYS A 134 -4.83 5.91 -10.94
C LYS A 134 -3.51 5.82 -11.71
N TYR A 135 -2.49 5.16 -11.15
CA TYR A 135 -1.14 5.01 -11.73
C TYR A 135 -0.65 3.57 -11.56
N PRO A 136 -0.89 2.68 -12.55
CA PRO A 136 -0.35 1.32 -12.53
C PRO A 136 1.17 1.38 -12.69
N CYS A 137 1.88 0.60 -11.87
CA CYS A 137 3.33 0.50 -11.91
C CYS A 137 3.80 -0.84 -11.34
N PRO A 138 4.98 -1.32 -11.72
CA PRO A 138 5.59 -2.46 -11.07
C PRO A 138 6.03 -2.12 -9.65
N ILE A 139 5.88 -3.10 -8.76
CA ILE A 139 6.24 -3.05 -7.35
C ILE A 139 7.15 -4.23 -7.05
N ILE A 140 8.27 -3.95 -6.40
CA ILE A 140 9.19 -4.95 -5.84
C ILE A 140 8.79 -5.25 -4.40
N LYS A 141 8.84 -6.53 -4.02
CA LYS A 141 8.41 -7.05 -2.73
C LYS A 141 9.55 -7.77 -2.02
N ILE A 142 9.62 -7.60 -0.72
CA ILE A 142 10.59 -8.25 0.15
C ILE A 142 9.86 -9.11 1.18
N TYR A 143 10.44 -10.26 1.52
CA TYR A 143 9.93 -11.08 2.61
C TYR A 143 10.49 -10.54 3.94
N SER A 144 9.60 -10.17 4.87
CA SER A 144 10.00 -9.66 6.18
C SER A 144 8.94 -10.00 7.21
N LYS A 145 9.37 -10.48 8.39
CA LYS A 145 8.47 -10.86 9.49
C LYS A 145 7.38 -11.84 9.04
N ASN A 146 7.78 -12.90 8.34
CA ASN A 146 6.93 -13.97 7.81
C ASN A 146 5.86 -13.55 6.79
N LYS A 147 6.02 -12.40 6.13
CA LYS A 147 5.12 -11.97 5.05
C LYS A 147 5.84 -11.20 3.96
N TRP A 148 5.30 -11.26 2.75
CA TRP A 148 5.73 -10.40 1.65
C TRP A 148 5.18 -8.99 1.85
N VAL A 149 6.06 -8.00 1.76
CA VAL A 149 5.70 -6.59 1.87
C VAL A 149 6.23 -5.80 0.68
N TYR A 150 5.47 -4.80 0.26
CA TYR A 150 5.91 -3.87 -0.78
C TYR A 150 7.12 -3.08 -0.29
N LEU A 151 8.18 -3.08 -1.10
CA LEU A 151 9.46 -2.43 -0.83
C LEU A 151 9.64 -1.18 -1.69
N LEU A 152 9.57 -1.35 -3.01
CA LEU A 152 9.96 -0.34 -3.99
C LEU A 152 8.92 -0.24 -5.10
N TYR A 153 8.50 0.97 -5.42
CA TYR A 153 7.54 1.29 -6.49
C TYR A 153 8.29 1.99 -7.63
N LEU A 154 8.03 1.60 -8.87
CA LEU A 154 8.68 2.20 -10.04
C LEU A 154 7.65 2.83 -10.98
N GLN A 155 7.40 4.12 -10.80
CA GLN A 155 6.49 4.89 -11.65
C GLN A 155 7.27 5.43 -12.85
N ALA A 156 7.04 4.85 -14.02
CA ALA A 156 7.70 5.29 -15.25
C ALA A 156 6.79 6.21 -16.07
N GLY A 157 7.39 7.25 -16.65
CA GLY A 157 6.78 8.19 -17.58
C GLY A 157 7.85 8.83 -18.47
N TRP A 158 7.88 10.15 -18.54
CA TRP A 158 9.00 10.89 -19.14
C TRP A 158 10.32 10.61 -18.40
N ASP A 159 10.25 10.56 -17.07
CA ASP A 159 11.32 10.16 -16.15
C ASP A 159 10.89 8.93 -15.33
N LEU A 160 11.81 8.37 -14.57
CA LEU A 160 11.54 7.28 -13.63
C LEU A 160 11.46 7.83 -12.21
N ARG A 161 10.30 7.70 -11.57
CA ARG A 161 10.16 7.94 -10.13
C ARG A 161 10.22 6.61 -9.39
N MET A 162 11.18 6.50 -8.49
CA MET A 162 11.34 5.35 -7.60
C MET A 162 10.96 5.76 -6.18
N GLU A 163 10.08 4.99 -5.54
CA GLU A 163 9.68 5.21 -4.15
C GLU A 163 9.97 3.96 -3.31
N ILE A 164 10.74 4.11 -2.24
CA ILE A 164 11.16 3.03 -1.34
C ILE A 164 10.65 3.27 0.07
N LYS A 165 10.23 2.20 0.77
CA LYS A 165 9.89 2.29 2.19
C LYS A 165 11.12 2.59 3.06
N LYS A 166 11.00 3.61 3.91
CA LYS A 166 12.07 4.10 4.81
C LYS A 166 12.64 2.99 5.70
N GLU A 167 11.76 2.14 6.21
CA GLU A 167 12.10 1.09 7.18
C GLU A 167 13.08 0.03 6.65
N PHE A 168 13.21 -0.08 5.32
CA PHE A 168 14.14 -1.01 4.68
C PHE A 168 15.37 -0.33 4.11
N LEU A 169 15.46 1.01 4.14
CA LEU A 169 16.59 1.70 3.53
C LEU A 169 17.84 1.54 4.41
N PRO A 170 18.99 1.07 3.89
CA PRO A 170 20.22 0.99 4.64
C PRO A 170 20.69 2.36 5.12
N ALA A 171 21.27 2.43 6.31
CA ALA A 171 21.86 3.66 6.83
C ALA A 171 22.92 4.21 5.86
N GLY A 172 22.85 5.49 5.53
CA GLY A 172 23.73 6.15 4.56
C GLY A 172 23.21 6.15 3.11
N ALA A 173 22.17 5.39 2.80
CA ALA A 173 21.55 5.37 1.47
C ALA A 173 20.47 6.44 1.27
N GLU A 174 20.21 7.31 2.26
CA GLU A 174 19.19 8.36 2.21
C GLU A 174 19.41 9.34 1.06
N THR A 175 20.67 9.58 0.70
CA THR A 175 21.05 10.48 -0.40
C THR A 175 20.65 9.94 -1.78
N LEU A 176 20.46 8.62 -1.92
CA LEU A 176 19.95 8.02 -3.15
C LEU A 176 18.46 8.31 -3.36
N PHE A 177 17.73 8.61 -2.27
CA PHE A 177 16.30 8.91 -2.24
C PHE A 177 16.04 10.23 -1.50
N PRO A 178 16.40 11.38 -2.09
CA PRO A 178 16.40 12.66 -1.39
C PRO A 178 15.00 13.18 -1.03
N ILE A 179 13.95 12.74 -1.74
CA ILE A 179 12.58 13.20 -1.52
C ILE A 179 12.00 12.44 -0.33
N ASP A 180 11.66 13.16 0.73
CA ASP A 180 11.07 12.54 1.92
C ASP A 180 9.53 12.44 1.85
N ASN A 181 8.95 11.53 2.64
CA ASN A 181 7.50 11.38 2.84
C ASN A 181 6.66 10.97 1.61
N ALA A 182 7.24 10.28 0.62
CA ALA A 182 6.59 9.95 -0.66
C ALA A 182 5.42 8.95 -0.55
N MET A 183 5.47 8.00 0.38
CA MET A 183 4.43 6.97 0.57
C MET A 183 3.57 7.24 1.81
N TYR A 184 2.77 8.31 1.79
CA TYR A 184 1.99 8.75 2.96
C TYR A 184 2.86 8.91 4.22
N GLY A 185 4.07 9.45 4.06
CA GLY A 185 5.05 9.60 5.15
C GLY A 185 5.97 8.39 5.39
N MET A 186 5.63 7.21 4.88
CA MET A 186 6.35 5.96 5.17
C MET A 186 7.54 5.67 4.23
N GLY A 187 7.73 6.46 3.18
CA GLY A 187 8.71 6.20 2.12
C GLY A 187 9.56 7.41 1.76
N ARG A 188 10.66 7.14 1.06
CA ARG A 188 11.51 8.13 0.37
C ARG A 188 11.43 7.91 -1.13
N ALA A 189 11.74 8.93 -1.92
CA ALA A 189 11.70 8.84 -3.37
C ALA A 189 12.89 9.51 -4.04
N VAL A 190 13.06 9.19 -5.31
CA VAL A 190 13.95 9.85 -6.25
C VAL A 190 13.27 9.95 -7.62
N GLU A 191 13.54 11.03 -8.33
CA GLU A 191 13.17 11.21 -9.72
C GLU A 191 14.45 11.12 -10.57
N LEU A 192 14.47 10.15 -11.48
CA LEU A 192 15.62 9.80 -12.29
C LEU A 192 15.32 10.10 -13.75
N THR A 193 16.13 10.97 -14.33
CA THR A 193 16.07 11.22 -15.77
C THR A 193 16.77 10.09 -16.52
N TYR A 194 16.08 9.41 -17.43
CA TYR A 194 16.65 8.29 -18.18
C TYR A 194 17.92 8.67 -18.94
N ALA A 195 17.99 9.88 -19.50
CA ALA A 195 19.18 10.39 -20.19
C ALA A 195 20.41 10.57 -19.25
N ARG A 196 20.18 10.66 -17.93
CA ARG A 196 21.19 10.80 -16.89
C ARG A 196 21.26 9.58 -15.97
N PHE A 197 20.81 8.43 -16.45
CA PHE A 197 20.79 7.19 -15.68
C PHE A 197 21.75 6.12 -16.25
N PRO A 198 23.06 6.42 -16.35
CA PRO A 198 24.05 5.49 -16.89
C PRO A 198 24.28 4.31 -15.94
N PRO A 199 24.91 3.21 -16.42
CA PRO A 199 25.18 2.01 -15.62
C PRO A 199 25.82 2.28 -14.25
N GLU A 200 26.78 3.22 -14.17
CA GLU A 200 27.44 3.66 -12.93
C GLU A 200 26.43 4.20 -11.89
N SER A 201 25.42 4.92 -12.34
CA SER A 201 24.36 5.45 -11.48
C SER A 201 23.36 4.35 -11.11
N ARG A 202 22.97 3.49 -12.06
CA ARG A 202 22.10 2.32 -11.81
C ARG A 202 22.69 1.42 -10.73
N LYS A 203 24.00 1.18 -10.79
CA LYS A 203 24.74 0.35 -9.82
C LYS A 203 24.52 0.75 -8.37
N LYS A 204 24.47 2.05 -8.06
CA LYS A 204 24.23 2.53 -6.69
C LYS A 204 22.87 2.08 -6.15
N TYR A 205 21.83 2.10 -6.99
CA TYR A 205 20.50 1.62 -6.63
C TYR A 205 20.45 0.08 -6.52
N LEU A 206 21.13 -0.62 -7.43
CA LEU A 206 21.23 -2.07 -7.39
C LEU A 206 21.97 -2.57 -6.14
N ASP A 207 23.07 -1.92 -5.77
CA ASP A 207 23.87 -2.28 -4.58
C ASP A 207 23.09 -1.99 -3.28
N CYS A 208 22.30 -0.91 -3.26
CA CYS A 208 21.33 -0.68 -2.19
C CYS A 208 20.31 -1.83 -2.09
N LEU A 209 19.67 -2.23 -3.21
CA LEU A 209 18.73 -3.35 -3.22
C LEU A 209 19.39 -4.68 -2.80
N LYS A 210 20.61 -4.97 -3.26
CA LYS A 210 21.36 -6.16 -2.82
C LYS A 210 21.56 -6.17 -1.31
N THR A 211 21.93 -5.03 -0.72
CA THR A 211 22.12 -4.89 0.73
C THR A 211 20.82 -5.19 1.48
N ILE A 212 19.70 -4.66 0.98
CA ILE A 212 18.36 -4.87 1.55
C ILE A 212 17.97 -6.35 1.50
N TYR A 213 18.10 -7.00 0.34
CA TYR A 213 17.72 -8.41 0.17
C TYR A 213 18.65 -9.36 0.95
N ALA A 214 19.94 -9.05 1.03
CA ALA A 214 20.88 -9.83 1.83
C ALA A 214 20.57 -9.76 3.34
N ALA A 215 19.99 -8.65 3.82
CA ALA A 215 19.53 -8.53 5.20
C ALA A 215 18.21 -9.30 5.44
N ALA A 216 17.31 -9.34 4.46
CA ALA A 216 16.03 -10.03 4.59
C ALA A 216 16.15 -11.56 4.62
N VAL A 217 17.18 -12.15 4.02
CA VAL A 217 17.46 -13.60 4.12
C VAL A 217 17.89 -14.00 5.54
N LYS A 218 18.28 -13.05 6.38
CA LYS A 218 18.76 -13.30 7.76
C LYS A 218 17.67 -13.19 8.84
N ILE A 219 16.42 -12.95 8.44
CA ILE A 219 15.24 -12.80 9.33
C ILE A 219 14.31 -13.98 9.11
#